data_AF-A0A9D1F9W3-F1
#
_entry.id   AF-A0A9D1F9W3-F1
#
_cell.length_a   1.000
_cell.length_b   1.000
_cell.length_c   1.000
_cell.angle_alpha   90.00
_cell.angle_beta   90.00
_cell.angle_gamma   90.00
#
_symmetry.space_group_name_H-M   'P 1'
#
loop_
_entity.id
_entity.type
_entity.pdbx_description
1 polymer ?
#
loop_
_entity_poly.entity_id
_entity_poly.type
_entity_poly.pdbx_seq_one_letter_code
_entity_poly.pdbx_strand_id
1 'polypeptide(L)' 'MKEKIIQIMSEICPGVDFATETALIDDGLVDSLDIVNIVTELMDVFDVEINVEDLLPENFNSVDAIAQLIEQLQE' A
#
# COMPACT_ATOMS: atom_id res chain seq x y z
N MET A 1 -0.51 5.19 -11.69
CA MET A 1 -0.33 4.14 -10.68
C MET A 1 -0.43 4.72 -9.27
N LYS A 2 0.49 5.60 -8.86
CA LYS A 2 0.49 6.24 -7.53
C LYS A 2 -0.83 6.92 -7.14
N GLU A 3 -1.46 7.67 -8.05
CA GLU A 3 -2.77 8.30 -7.79
C GLU A 3 -3.86 7.26 -7.42
N LYS A 4 -3.84 6.09 -8.07
CA LYS A 4 -4.81 5.02 -7.81
C LYS A 4 -4.51 4.30 -6.49
N ILE A 5 -3.23 4.11 -6.16
CA ILE A 5 -2.80 3.60 -4.85
C ILE A 5 -3.26 4.56 -3.74
N ILE A 6 -3.00 5.87 -3.89
CA ILE A 6 -3.45 6.89 -2.93
C ILE A 6 -4.96 6.86 -2.76
N GLN A 7 -5.72 6.71 -3.86
CA GLN A 7 -7.17 6.62 -3.79
C GLN A 7 -7.61 5.42 -2.95
N ILE A 8 -7.10 4.22 -3.23
CA ILE A 8 -7.41 2.99 -2.46
C ILE A 8 -7.08 3.17 -0.99
N MET A 9 -5.88 3.66 -0.69
CA MET A 9 -5.44 3.87 0.70
C MET A 9 -6.30 4.93 1.41
N SER A 10 -6.72 5.99 0.72
CA SER A 10 -7.59 7.03 1.30
C SER A 10 -9.02 6.55 1.57
N GLU A 11 -9.51 5.57 0.80
CA GLU A 11 -10.81 4.94 1.03
C GLU A 11 -10.79 4.03 2.27
N ILE A 12 -9.66 3.36 2.52
CA ILE A 12 -9.48 2.45 3.67
C ILE A 12 -9.09 3.21 4.94
N CYS A 13 -8.11 4.11 4.83
CA CYS A 13 -7.54 4.89 5.92
C CYS A 13 -7.77 6.38 5.69
N PRO A 14 -8.99 6.90 5.97
CA PRO A 14 -9.30 8.30 5.76
C PRO A 14 -8.53 9.20 6.72
N GLY A 15 -8.01 10.33 6.21
CA GLY A 15 -7.36 11.37 7.01
C GLY A 15 -5.83 11.27 7.11
N VAL A 16 -5.22 10.29 6.45
CA VAL A 16 -3.76 10.17 6.32
C VAL A 16 -3.30 10.85 5.02
N ASP A 17 -2.22 11.63 5.07
CA ASP A 17 -1.64 12.29 3.90
C ASP A 17 -0.63 11.37 3.18
N PHE A 18 -1.14 10.39 2.45
CA PHE A 18 -0.33 9.41 1.70
C PHE A 18 0.59 10.03 0.63
N ALA A 19 0.39 11.29 0.26
CA ALA A 19 1.23 11.95 -0.74
C ALA A 19 2.58 12.38 -0.17
N THR A 20 2.67 12.60 1.15
CA THR A 20 3.89 13.08 1.81
C THR A 20 4.44 12.11 2.85
N GLU A 21 3.60 11.23 3.40
CA GLU A 21 4.01 10.29 4.43
C GLU A 21 4.86 9.14 3.86
N THR A 22 5.98 8.87 4.54
CA THR A 22 6.95 7.83 4.16
C THR A 22 7.23 6.82 5.26
N ALA A 23 6.51 6.90 6.37
CA ALA A 23 6.66 6.05 7.55
C ALA A 23 5.28 5.53 8.02
N LEU A 24 4.41 5.14 7.08
CA LEU A 24 3.00 4.84 7.34
C LEU A 24 2.79 3.77 8.42
N ILE A 25 3.59 2.71 8.40
CA ILE A 25 3.48 1.62 9.38
C ILE A 25 4.25 1.99 10.65
N ASP A 26 5.45 2.57 10.50
CA ASP A 26 6.32 2.91 11.63
C ASP A 26 5.71 3.97 12.55
N ASP A 27 5.00 4.96 11.99
CA ASP A 27 4.25 5.98 12.74
C ASP A 27 2.86 5.51 13.19
N GLY A 28 2.48 4.27 12.84
CA GLY A 28 1.19 3.67 13.22
C GLY A 28 -0.02 4.32 12.54
N LEU A 29 0.19 4.95 11.38
CA LEU A 29 -0.87 5.55 10.56
C LEU A 29 -1.68 4.49 9.82
N VAL A 30 -1.03 3.36 9.50
CA VAL A 30 -1.63 2.18 8.87
C VAL A 30 -1.38 0.99 9.78
N ASP A 31 -2.46 0.33 10.22
CA ASP A 31 -2.35 -0.84 11.07
C ASP A 31 -2.32 -2.16 10.27
N SER A 32 -2.18 -3.29 10.97
CA SER A 32 -2.12 -4.60 10.30
C SER A 32 -3.42 -5.01 9.61
N LEU A 33 -4.58 -4.52 10.06
CA LEU A 33 -5.86 -4.80 9.43
C LEU A 33 -6.03 -3.96 8.16
N ASP A 34 -5.61 -2.70 8.21
CA ASP A 34 -5.59 -1.79 7.08
C ASP A 34 -4.68 -2.32 5.96
N ILE A 35 -3.49 -2.84 6.30
CA ILE A 35 -2.60 -3.48 5.31
C ILE A 35 -3.31 -4.60 4.58
N VAL A 36 -4.01 -5.51 5.28
CA VAL A 36 -4.71 -6.63 4.63
C VAL A 36 -5.78 -6.12 3.67
N ASN A 37 -6.53 -5.08 4.05
CA ASN A 37 -7.54 -4.47 3.18
C ASN A 37 -6.89 -3.80 1.95
N ILE A 38 -5.81 -3.04 2.16
CA ILE A 38 -5.07 -2.36 1.08
C ILE A 38 -4.55 -3.40 0.10
N VAL A 39 -3.91 -4.46 0.59
CA VAL A 39 -3.37 -5.55 -0.22
C VAL A 39 -4.45 -6.21 -1.06
N THR A 40 -5.61 -6.50 -0.46
CA THR A 40 -6.75 -7.12 -1.17
C THR A 40 -7.20 -6.25 -2.34
N GLU A 41 -7.40 -4.96 -2.11
CA GLU A 41 -7.80 -4.02 -3.16
C GLU A 41 -6.70 -3.83 -4.22
N LEU A 42 -5.42 -3.79 -3.83
CA LEU A 42 -4.31 -3.69 -4.77
C LEU A 42 -4.23 -4.91 -5.70
N MET A 43 -4.39 -6.11 -5.15
CA MET A 43 -4.41 -7.36 -5.93
C MET A 43 -5.53 -7.33 -6.98
N ASP A 44 -6.75 -6.96 -6.58
CA ASP A 44 -7.90 -6.89 -7.48
C ASP A 44 -7.77 -5.77 -8.53
N VAL A 45 -7.23 -4.61 -8.14
CA VAL A 45 -7.15 -3.43 -9.00
C VAL A 45 -6.02 -3.50 -10.03
N PHE A 46 -4.90 -4.11 -9.66
CA PHE A 46 -3.69 -4.19 -10.48
C PHE A 46 -3.44 -5.58 -11.07
N ASP A 47 -4.29 -6.56 -10.75
CA ASP A 47 -4.19 -7.96 -11.19
C ASP A 47 -2.83 -8.57 -10.83
N VAL A 48 -2.44 -8.41 -9.55
CA VAL A 48 -1.17 -8.90 -8.98
C VAL A 48 -1.42 -9.83 -7.79
N GLU A 49 -0.43 -10.66 -7.46
CA GLU A 49 -0.45 -11.52 -6.28
C GLU A 49 0.59 -11.05 -5.26
N ILE A 50 0.13 -10.60 -4.08
CA ILE A 50 1.01 -10.11 -3.01
C ILE A 50 1.02 -11.17 -1.90
N ASN A 51 2.20 -11.67 -1.55
CA ASN A 51 2.35 -12.68 -0.52
C ASN A 51 2.56 -12.07 0.87
N VAL A 52 2.39 -12.89 1.90
CA VAL A 52 2.61 -12.47 3.30
C VAL A 52 4.07 -12.00 3.53
N GLU A 53 5.02 -12.55 2.76
CA GLU A 53 6.42 -12.14 2.81
C GLU A 53 6.68 -10.75 2.22
N ASP A 54 5.78 -10.26 1.37
CA ASP A 54 5.85 -8.92 0.79
C ASP A 54 5.29 -7.86 1.74
N LEU A 55 4.56 -8.26 2.80
CA LEU A 55 3.94 -7.37 3.80
C LEU A 55 4.96 -6.82 4.80
N LEU A 56 6.02 -6.22 4.27
CA LEU A 56 7.09 -5.61 5.02
C LEU A 56 6.93 -4.09 5.06
N PRO A 57 7.36 -3.42 6.16
CA PRO A 57 7.37 -1.96 6.22
C PRO A 57 8.07 -1.33 5.02
N GLU A 58 9.16 -1.95 4.54
CA GLU A 58 9.91 -1.48 3.36
C GLU A 58 9.04 -1.34 2.10
N ASN A 59 8.02 -2.18 1.95
CA ASN A 59 7.12 -2.20 0.79
C ASN A 59 5.85 -1.35 0.99
N PHE A 60 5.48 -1.04 2.23
CA PHE A 60 4.19 -0.41 2.57
C PHE A 60 4.30 0.91 3.34
N ASN A 61 5.51 1.35 3.70
CA ASN A 61 5.72 2.61 4.42
C ASN A 61 5.46 3.87 3.56
N SER A 62 5.39 3.74 2.24
CA SER A 62 5.10 4.85 1.33
C SER A 62 4.38 4.38 0.08
N VAL A 63 3.65 5.29 -0.56
CA VAL A 63 3.02 5.04 -1.87
C VAL A 63 4.07 4.67 -2.93
N ASP A 64 5.27 5.24 -2.83
CA ASP A 64 6.37 4.94 -3.74
C ASP A 64 6.85 3.49 -3.61
N ALA A 65 6.99 2.99 -2.38
CA ALA A 65 7.35 1.61 -2.12
C ALA A 65 6.28 0.63 -2.61
N ILE A 66 5.00 0.94 -2.37
CA ILE A 66 3.88 0.11 -2.85
C ILE A 66 3.87 0.06 -4.38
N ALA A 67 4.07 1.21 -5.03
CA ALA A 67 4.14 1.27 -6.49
C ALA A 67 5.30 0.42 -7.04
N GLN A 68 6.47 0.47 -6.41
CA GLN A 68 7.62 -0.35 -6.79
C GLN A 68 7.32 -1.85 -6.64
N LEU A 69 6.72 -2.28 -5.52
CA LEU A 69 6.32 -3.67 -5.33
C LEU A 69 5.35 -4.12 -6.44
N ILE A 70 4.33 -3.33 -6.75
CA ILE A 70 3.37 -3.65 -7.82
C ILE A 70 4.06 -3.74 -9.17
N GLU A 71 4.94 -2.80 -9.50
CA GLU A 71 5.71 -2.84 -10.76
C GLU A 71 6.55 -4.12 -10.86
N GLN A 72 7.19 -4.55 -9.76
CA GLN A 72 7.97 -5.79 -9.74
C GLN A 72 7.11 -7.06 -9.89
N LEU A 73 5.86 -7.05 -9.40
CA LEU A 73 4.94 -8.18 -9.51
C LEU A 73 4.25 -8.28 -10.86
N GLN A 74 4.25 -7.20 -11.66
CA GLN A 74 3.67 -7.17 -13.00
C GLN A 74 4.67 -7.61 -14.11
N GLU A 75 5.96 -7.76 -13.79
CA GLU A 75 6.99 -8.28 -14.71
C GLU A 75 7.07 -9.81 -14.72
#